data_AF-A0A371D4J0-F1
#
_entry.id   AF-A0A371D4J0-F1
#
_cell.length_a   1.000
_cell.length_b   1.000
_cell.length_c   1.000
_cell.angle_alpha   90.00
_cell.angle_beta   90.00
_cell.angle_gamma   90.00
#
_symmetry.space_group_name_H-M   'P 1'
#
loop_
_entity.id
_entity.type
_entity.pdbx_description
1 polymer ?
#
loop_
_entity_poly.entity_id
_entity_poly.type
_entity_poly.pdbx_seq_one_letter_code
_entity_poly.pdbx_strand_id
1 'polypeptide(L)'
;MSQQIQASSTTAVASPASTRPGSSTAGTTVPTEAQGAADLVATMKRSLDSYGETLEALGKQVLEMMNVGSDSKVTEDVGVLRRHMQEMNVKQDQQLLEIQALMKEVLEKDVVDHLTELIKSEVMKDIDALVDQEVARLLPEYIPEDLQEDLRKDQRELEEVQKALYNSESRRANSTLRSHRLHETVHDLYNVHGEKSSDFPRTLGEMFSIFHEKAISMMEEFGAGEPSASRERNINRLMQTFGIQYQLVSTGAGAQPVPCRTSNGRSA
;
A
#
# COMPACT_ATOMS: atom_id res chain seq x y z
N MET A 1 -68.34 -16.57 -15.40
CA MET A 1 -67.53 -15.34 -15.24
C MET A 1 -66.21 -15.78 -14.63
N SER A 2 -65.27 -16.40 -15.35
CA SER A 2 -64.46 -15.91 -16.50
C SER A 2 -63.65 -14.68 -16.06
N GLN A 3 -62.30 -14.59 -16.08
CA GLN A 3 -61.17 -15.23 -16.81
C GLN A 3 -59.92 -15.17 -15.88
N GLN A 4 -58.95 -16.11 -15.79
CA GLN A 4 -57.87 -16.54 -16.73
C GLN A 4 -56.93 -15.37 -17.15
N ILE A 5 -55.59 -15.37 -16.98
CA ILE A 5 -54.50 -16.14 -17.67
C ILE A 5 -53.16 -15.82 -16.92
N GLN A 6 -52.40 -16.80 -16.40
CA GLN A 6 -51.18 -17.51 -16.90
C GLN A 6 -49.91 -16.70 -17.24
N ALA A 7 -48.76 -17.15 -16.68
CA ALA A 7 -47.51 -17.53 -17.36
C ALA A 7 -46.50 -18.03 -16.29
N SER A 8 -46.16 -19.31 -16.18
CA SER A 8 -45.30 -20.17 -17.03
C SER A 8 -43.81 -20.15 -16.62
N SER A 9 -43.40 -21.30 -16.11
CA SER A 9 -42.07 -21.82 -15.81
C SER A 9 -41.27 -22.22 -17.05
N THR A 10 -39.92 -22.17 -16.99
CA THR A 10 -39.04 -23.12 -17.72
C THR A 10 -37.59 -23.13 -17.20
N THR A 11 -37.12 -24.35 -16.95
CA THR A 11 -35.74 -24.80 -16.72
C THR A 11 -34.99 -24.96 -18.05
N ALA A 12 -33.67 -24.71 -18.10
CA ALA A 12 -32.76 -25.42 -19.02
C ALA A 12 -31.26 -25.23 -18.66
N VAL A 13 -30.54 -26.35 -18.70
CA VAL A 13 -29.09 -26.53 -18.58
C VAL A 13 -28.46 -26.46 -19.98
N ALA A 14 -27.29 -25.83 -20.14
CA ALA A 14 -26.30 -26.18 -21.17
C ALA A 14 -24.95 -25.44 -20.98
N SER A 15 -23.86 -26.18 -21.13
CA SER A 15 -22.52 -25.72 -21.56
C SER A 15 -22.19 -26.46 -22.88
N PRO A 16 -21.02 -26.31 -23.54
CA PRO A 16 -19.98 -25.27 -23.53
C PRO A 16 -19.61 -24.78 -24.96
N ALA A 17 -18.70 -23.80 -25.07
CA ALA A 17 -17.52 -23.80 -25.97
C ALA A 17 -17.11 -22.40 -26.49
N SER A 18 -15.79 -22.16 -26.40
CA SER A 18 -14.89 -21.49 -27.37
C SER A 18 -15.21 -20.08 -27.87
N THR A 19 -14.28 -19.13 -27.68
CA THR A 19 -13.52 -18.43 -28.75
C THR A 19 -12.85 -17.14 -28.22
N ARG A 20 -11.51 -17.22 -28.06
CA ARG A 20 -10.46 -16.28 -28.52
C ARG A 20 -10.53 -14.77 -28.17
N PRO A 21 -9.46 -14.20 -27.59
CA PRO A 21 -9.12 -12.78 -27.69
C PRO A 21 -7.98 -12.51 -28.70
N GLY A 22 -8.14 -11.47 -29.53
CA GLY A 22 -7.03 -10.66 -30.07
C GLY A 22 -6.90 -9.39 -29.21
N SER A 23 -5.98 -8.44 -29.40
CA SER A 23 -4.71 -8.32 -30.13
C SER A 23 -4.15 -6.93 -29.74
N SER A 24 -2.82 -6.82 -29.68
CA SER A 24 -2.01 -5.61 -29.87
C SER A 24 -1.85 -4.58 -28.73
N THR A 25 -0.63 -4.46 -28.20
CA THR A 25 0.36 -3.39 -28.52
C THR A 25 1.55 -3.51 -27.53
N ALA A 26 2.70 -4.03 -27.96
CA ALA A 26 3.88 -3.33 -28.52
C ALA A 26 4.82 -2.75 -27.45
N GLY A 27 6.03 -3.33 -27.34
CA GLY A 27 7.11 -2.87 -26.45
C GLY A 27 8.40 -3.71 -26.54
N THR A 28 9.04 -3.65 -27.71
CA THR A 28 10.50 -3.72 -27.98
C THR A 28 11.47 -4.28 -26.92
N THR A 29 12.16 -5.40 -27.22
CA THR A 29 13.64 -5.51 -27.31
C THR A 29 14.09 -6.88 -27.84
N VAL A 30 14.91 -6.82 -28.90
CA VAL A 30 15.95 -7.72 -29.48
C VAL A 30 16.29 -9.10 -28.83
N PRO A 31 16.87 -10.05 -29.60
CA PRO A 31 16.50 -11.46 -29.66
C PRO A 31 17.31 -12.32 -28.68
N THR A 32 16.70 -12.77 -27.60
CA THR A 32 17.37 -13.67 -26.63
C THR A 32 16.54 -14.91 -26.31
N GLU A 33 15.48 -15.17 -27.08
CA GLU A 33 14.62 -16.36 -26.87
C GLU A 33 14.98 -17.53 -27.80
N ALA A 34 15.55 -17.27 -29.00
CA ALA A 34 15.97 -18.34 -29.90
C ALA A 34 17.24 -19.06 -29.41
N GLN A 35 18.17 -18.36 -28.76
CA GLN A 35 19.34 -18.97 -28.10
C GLN A 35 18.95 -19.67 -26.79
N GLY A 36 18.07 -19.08 -25.98
CA GLY A 36 17.54 -19.75 -24.79
C GLY A 36 16.75 -21.03 -25.13
N ALA A 37 15.97 -21.02 -26.22
CA ALA A 37 15.29 -22.22 -26.71
C ALA A 37 16.27 -23.26 -27.30
N ALA A 38 17.33 -22.82 -27.99
CA ALA A 38 18.38 -23.71 -28.48
C ALA A 38 19.18 -24.36 -27.32
N ASP A 39 19.49 -23.59 -26.27
CA ASP A 39 20.15 -24.10 -25.06
C ASP A 39 19.21 -25.04 -24.29
N LEU A 40 17.91 -24.73 -24.21
CA LEU A 40 16.92 -25.58 -23.54
C LEU A 40 16.75 -26.92 -24.28
N VAL A 41 16.66 -26.89 -25.61
CA VAL A 41 16.65 -28.10 -26.45
C VAL A 41 17.97 -28.86 -26.34
N ALA A 42 19.12 -28.18 -26.23
CA ALA A 42 20.40 -28.82 -26.01
C ALA A 42 20.47 -29.49 -24.62
N THR A 43 19.95 -28.87 -23.55
CA THR A 43 19.83 -29.50 -22.23
C THR A 43 18.83 -30.64 -22.21
N MET A 44 17.68 -30.51 -22.88
CA MET A 44 16.70 -31.60 -22.99
C MET A 44 17.29 -32.77 -23.76
N LYS A 45 18.00 -32.51 -24.87
CA LYS A 45 18.71 -33.56 -25.61
C LYS A 45 19.79 -34.22 -24.77
N ARG A 46 20.57 -33.44 -24.01
CA ARG A 46 21.57 -33.98 -23.06
C ARG A 46 20.92 -34.80 -21.94
N SER A 47 19.74 -34.39 -21.47
CA SER A 47 18.98 -35.18 -20.49
C SER A 47 18.42 -36.45 -21.11
N LEU A 48 17.96 -36.43 -22.37
CA LEU A 48 17.49 -37.61 -23.09
C LEU A 48 18.63 -38.56 -23.45
N ASP A 49 19.80 -38.04 -23.83
CA ASP A 49 21.00 -38.84 -24.04
C ASP A 49 21.46 -39.44 -22.70
N SER A 50 21.40 -38.69 -21.61
CA SER A 50 21.65 -39.21 -20.26
C SER A 50 20.63 -40.27 -19.85
N TYR A 51 19.34 -40.08 -20.11
CA TYR A 51 18.31 -41.10 -19.88
C TYR A 51 18.54 -42.32 -20.78
N GLY A 52 18.95 -42.11 -22.03
CA GLY A 52 19.34 -43.16 -22.97
C GLY A 52 20.52 -43.97 -22.47
N GLU A 53 21.57 -43.31 -21.97
CA GLU A 53 22.71 -43.94 -21.32
C GLU A 53 22.29 -44.67 -20.04
N THR A 54 21.39 -44.12 -19.22
CA THR A 54 20.87 -44.84 -18.05
C THR A 54 20.01 -46.04 -18.43
N LEU A 55 19.21 -45.96 -19.49
CA LEU A 55 18.39 -47.07 -19.99
C LEU A 55 19.26 -48.14 -20.66
N GLU A 56 20.34 -47.75 -21.35
CA GLU A 56 21.30 -48.69 -21.91
C GLU A 56 22.17 -49.33 -20.82
N ALA A 57 22.56 -48.57 -19.79
CA ALA A 57 23.21 -49.10 -18.60
C ALA A 57 22.28 -50.07 -17.85
N LEU A 58 20.99 -49.72 -17.69
CA LEU A 58 19.98 -50.61 -17.14
C LEU A 58 19.80 -51.85 -18.01
N GLY A 59 19.80 -51.69 -19.35
CA GLY A 59 19.69 -52.77 -20.32
C GLY A 59 20.88 -53.72 -20.27
N LYS A 60 22.11 -53.19 -20.17
CA LYS A 60 23.33 -54.00 -19.98
C LYS A 60 23.34 -54.68 -18.62
N GLN A 61 22.92 -53.99 -17.57
CA GLN A 61 22.79 -54.55 -16.24
C GLN A 61 21.75 -55.69 -16.22
N VAL A 62 20.62 -55.55 -16.91
CA VAL A 62 19.60 -56.60 -17.07
C VAL A 62 20.15 -57.77 -17.89
N LEU A 63 20.90 -57.51 -18.96
CA LEU A 63 21.50 -58.56 -19.80
C LEU A 63 22.58 -59.35 -19.04
N GLU A 64 23.36 -58.66 -18.19
CA GLU A 64 24.38 -59.27 -17.33
C GLU A 64 23.73 -60.03 -16.15
N MET A 65 22.62 -59.52 -15.59
CA MET A 65 21.78 -60.23 -14.60
C MET A 65 21.13 -61.48 -15.18
N MET A 66 20.75 -61.47 -16.46
CA MET A 66 20.20 -62.65 -17.15
C MET A 66 21.26 -63.73 -17.43
N ASN A 67 22.53 -63.34 -17.59
CA ASN A 67 23.62 -64.26 -17.90
C ASN A 67 24.24 -64.89 -16.63
N VAL A 68 24.11 -64.23 -15.48
CA VAL A 68 24.42 -64.78 -14.16
C VAL A 68 23.14 -65.37 -13.58
N GLY A 69 22.88 -66.67 -13.82
CA GLY A 69 21.69 -67.39 -13.33
C GLY A 69 21.33 -67.07 -11.87
N SER A 70 20.38 -66.15 -11.68
CA SER A 70 20.06 -65.54 -10.40
C SER A 70 18.56 -65.31 -10.20
N ASP A 71 17.69 -66.08 -10.85
CA ASP A 71 16.24 -66.06 -10.60
C ASP A 71 15.89 -66.21 -9.11
N SER A 72 16.75 -66.86 -8.32
CA SER A 72 16.59 -66.96 -6.87
C SER A 72 16.95 -65.68 -6.09
N LYS A 73 17.90 -64.86 -6.56
CA LYS A 73 18.29 -63.61 -5.87
C LYS A 73 17.36 -62.46 -6.24
N VAL A 74 16.95 -62.38 -7.50
CA VAL A 74 15.98 -61.37 -7.97
C VAL A 74 14.62 -61.54 -7.28
N THR A 75 14.17 -62.78 -7.06
CA THR A 75 12.92 -63.04 -6.33
C THR A 75 13.02 -62.70 -4.84
N GLU A 76 14.19 -62.89 -4.22
CA GLU A 76 14.46 -62.47 -2.85
C GLU A 76 14.48 -60.94 -2.71
N ASP A 77 15.17 -60.24 -3.63
CA ASP A 77 15.26 -58.78 -3.67
C ASP A 77 13.89 -58.12 -3.92
N VAL A 78 13.06 -58.68 -4.81
CA VAL A 78 11.67 -58.24 -5.03
C VAL A 78 10.81 -58.44 -3.78
N GLY A 79 11.03 -59.55 -3.04
CA GLY A 79 10.36 -59.82 -1.78
C GLY A 79 10.74 -58.82 -0.67
N VAL A 80 12.01 -58.46 -0.59
CA VAL A 80 12.52 -57.42 0.33
C VAL A 80 11.96 -56.04 -0.06
N LEU A 81 11.97 -55.69 -1.34
CA LEU A 81 11.42 -54.43 -1.82
C LEU A 81 9.93 -54.31 -1.52
N ARG A 82 9.15 -55.38 -1.72
CA ARG A 82 7.70 -55.38 -1.42
C ARG A 82 7.43 -55.18 0.07
N ARG A 83 8.19 -55.85 0.93
CA ARG A 83 8.13 -55.64 2.39
C ARG A 83 8.52 -54.22 2.76
N HIS A 84 9.58 -53.70 2.15
CA HIS A 84 10.02 -52.32 2.37
C HIS A 84 8.96 -51.30 1.93
N MET A 85 8.32 -51.49 0.78
CA MET A 85 7.21 -50.64 0.32
C MET A 85 6.00 -50.71 1.26
N GLN A 86 5.67 -51.89 1.80
CA GLN A 86 4.59 -52.03 2.78
C GLN A 86 4.91 -51.32 4.08
N GLU A 87 6.13 -51.47 4.60
CA GLU A 87 6.59 -50.75 5.79
C GLU A 87 6.58 -49.23 5.58
N MET A 88 7.00 -48.76 4.39
CA MET A 88 6.92 -47.34 4.04
C MET A 88 5.47 -46.86 3.94
N ASN A 89 4.56 -47.61 3.31
CA ASN A 89 3.15 -47.24 3.21
C ASN A 89 2.52 -47.10 4.60
N VAL A 90 2.77 -48.05 5.51
CA VAL A 90 2.26 -47.97 6.89
C VAL A 90 2.80 -46.74 7.61
N LYS A 91 4.09 -46.41 7.42
CA LYS A 91 4.67 -45.18 7.98
C LYS A 91 4.05 -43.91 7.38
N GLN A 92 3.82 -43.90 6.07
CA GLN A 92 3.20 -42.77 5.38
C GLN A 92 1.75 -42.56 5.82
N ASP A 93 0.97 -43.65 5.96
CA ASP A 93 -0.40 -43.59 6.48
C ASP A 93 -0.41 -43.05 7.91
N GLN A 94 0.53 -43.46 8.75
CA GLN A 94 0.67 -42.95 10.11
C GLN A 94 1.04 -41.46 10.14
N GLN A 95 1.96 -41.01 9.27
CA GLN A 95 2.31 -39.60 9.13
C GLN A 95 1.13 -38.77 8.62
N LEU A 96 0.34 -39.31 7.69
CA LEU A 96 -0.83 -38.62 7.16
C LEU A 96 -1.88 -38.43 8.26
N LEU A 97 -2.10 -39.43 9.11
CA LEU A 97 -2.99 -39.32 10.27
C LEU A 97 -2.49 -38.28 11.28
N GLU A 98 -1.18 -38.21 11.54
CA GLU A 98 -0.60 -37.20 12.42
C GLU A 98 -0.77 -35.78 11.86
N ILE A 99 -0.50 -35.59 10.57
CA ILE A 99 -0.73 -34.31 9.88
C ILE A 99 -2.20 -33.93 9.93
N GLN A 100 -3.11 -34.88 9.70
CA GLN A 100 -4.55 -34.63 9.74
C GLN A 100 -5.01 -34.21 11.14
N ALA A 101 -4.48 -34.85 12.19
CA ALA A 101 -4.77 -34.48 13.57
C ALA A 101 -4.28 -33.06 13.89
N LEU A 102 -3.05 -32.73 13.50
CA LEU A 102 -2.46 -31.41 13.72
C LEU A 102 -3.21 -30.32 12.94
N MET A 103 -3.56 -30.58 11.68
CA MET A 103 -4.37 -29.65 10.88
C MET A 103 -5.73 -29.40 11.51
N LYS A 104 -6.37 -30.44 12.06
CA LYS A 104 -7.67 -30.29 12.73
C LYS A 104 -7.55 -29.44 14.00
N GLU A 105 -6.52 -29.67 14.81
CA GLU A 105 -6.29 -28.90 16.04
C GLU A 105 -5.99 -27.42 15.75
N VAL A 106 -5.12 -27.15 14.77
CA VAL A 106 -4.80 -25.77 14.36
C VAL A 106 -6.05 -25.08 13.82
N LEU A 107 -6.82 -25.75 12.95
CA LEU A 107 -8.04 -25.16 12.39
C LEU A 107 -9.10 -24.90 13.47
N GLU A 108 -9.29 -25.82 14.40
CA GLU A 108 -10.26 -25.65 15.49
C GLU A 108 -9.88 -24.46 16.37
N LYS A 109 -8.60 -24.34 16.72
CA LYS A 109 -8.10 -23.21 17.51
C LYS A 109 -8.20 -21.89 16.76
N ASP A 110 -7.72 -21.83 15.52
CA ASP A 110 -7.73 -20.61 14.71
C ASP A 110 -9.16 -20.11 14.44
N VAL A 111 -10.10 -21.03 14.19
CA VAL A 111 -11.51 -20.68 14.00
C VAL A 111 -12.11 -20.14 15.30
N VAL A 112 -11.84 -20.77 16.44
CA VAL A 112 -12.35 -20.29 17.73
C VAL A 112 -11.75 -18.94 18.09
N ASP A 113 -10.45 -18.74 17.91
CA ASP A 113 -9.76 -17.49 18.20
C ASP A 113 -10.29 -16.36 17.30
N HIS A 114 -10.44 -16.61 16.00
CA HIS A 114 -10.96 -15.62 15.06
C HIS A 114 -12.44 -15.27 15.32
N LEU A 115 -13.30 -16.26 15.59
CA LEU A 115 -14.69 -16.01 15.94
C LEU A 115 -14.80 -15.24 17.26
N THR A 116 -13.94 -15.55 18.22
CA THR A 116 -13.90 -14.84 19.50
C THR A 116 -13.47 -13.39 19.30
N GLU A 117 -12.47 -13.12 18.47
CA GLU A 117 -12.04 -11.76 18.14
C GLU A 117 -13.14 -10.99 17.40
N LEU A 118 -13.81 -11.62 16.44
CA LEU A 118 -14.91 -11.02 15.70
C LEU A 118 -16.05 -10.62 16.64
N ILE A 119 -16.52 -11.54 17.48
CA ILE A 119 -17.59 -11.28 18.46
C ILE A 119 -17.18 -10.19 19.44
N LYS A 120 -15.94 -10.22 19.96
CA LYS A 120 -15.44 -9.16 20.84
C LYS A 120 -15.48 -7.80 20.16
N SER A 121 -15.05 -7.72 18.90
CA SER A 121 -15.04 -6.46 18.14
C SER A 121 -16.46 -5.93 17.88
N GLU A 122 -17.42 -6.82 17.63
CA GLU A 122 -18.82 -6.46 17.40
C GLU A 122 -19.48 -6.00 18.70
N VAL A 123 -19.32 -6.77 19.78
CA VAL A 123 -19.84 -6.39 21.11
C VAL A 123 -19.25 -5.06 21.59
N MET A 124 -17.96 -4.80 21.35
CA MET A 124 -17.38 -3.50 21.72
C MET A 124 -17.99 -2.35 20.93
N LYS A 125 -18.26 -2.52 19.63
CA LYS A 125 -18.96 -1.50 18.83
C LYS A 125 -20.38 -1.25 19.33
N ASP A 126 -21.09 -2.31 19.70
CA ASP A 126 -22.44 -2.20 20.26
C ASP A 126 -22.43 -1.48 21.63
N ILE A 127 -21.45 -1.78 22.47
CA ILE A 127 -21.24 -1.09 23.75
C ILE A 127 -20.93 0.39 23.51
N ASP A 128 -20.01 0.71 22.60
CA ASP A 128 -19.66 2.09 22.27
C ASP A 128 -20.90 2.87 21.79
N ALA A 129 -21.73 2.28 20.92
CA ALA A 129 -22.97 2.89 20.47
C ALA A 129 -23.99 3.11 21.60
N LEU A 130 -24.12 2.16 22.53
CA LEU A 130 -25.00 2.30 23.70
C LEU A 130 -24.49 3.37 24.67
N VAL A 131 -23.17 3.43 24.88
CA VAL A 131 -22.54 4.46 25.71
C VAL A 131 -22.75 5.83 25.08
N ASP A 132 -22.53 5.99 23.77
CA ASP A 132 -22.77 7.25 23.07
C ASP A 132 -24.22 7.72 23.22
N GLN A 133 -25.18 6.81 23.09
CA GLN A 133 -26.60 7.12 23.27
C GLN A 133 -26.92 7.57 24.71
N GLU A 134 -26.41 6.85 25.71
CA GLU A 134 -26.69 7.14 27.11
C GLU A 134 -25.96 8.40 27.59
N VAL A 135 -24.72 8.60 27.11
CA VAL A 135 -23.98 9.86 27.32
C VAL A 135 -24.75 11.00 26.70
N ALA A 136 -25.18 10.91 25.44
CA ALA A 136 -25.97 11.98 24.80
C ALA A 136 -27.28 12.31 25.55
N ARG A 137 -27.89 11.31 26.20
CA ARG A 137 -29.10 11.48 27.02
C ARG A 137 -28.81 12.19 28.34
N LEU A 138 -27.71 11.84 29.00
CA LEU A 138 -27.36 12.35 30.33
C LEU A 138 -26.57 13.67 30.27
N LEU A 139 -25.83 13.92 29.19
CA LEU A 139 -24.94 15.08 29.04
C LEU A 139 -25.66 16.42 29.29
N PRO A 140 -26.89 16.67 28.77
CA PRO A 140 -27.60 17.93 29.02
C PRO A 140 -28.06 18.10 30.48
N GLU A 141 -28.24 17.00 31.23
CA GLU A 141 -28.65 17.05 32.64
C GLU A 141 -27.49 17.46 33.56
N TYR A 142 -26.28 17.00 33.25
CA TYR A 142 -25.09 17.28 34.06
C TYR A 142 -24.29 18.50 33.59
N ILE A 143 -24.32 18.82 32.30
CA ILE A 143 -23.56 19.92 31.69
C ILE A 143 -24.53 20.83 30.94
N PRO A 144 -24.84 22.02 31.48
CA PRO A 144 -25.63 23.04 30.79
C PRO A 144 -25.14 23.30 29.37
N GLU A 145 -26.07 23.53 28.44
CA GLU A 145 -25.75 23.77 27.02
C GLU A 145 -24.80 24.96 26.83
N ASP A 146 -24.93 26.01 27.65
CA ASP A 146 -24.05 27.18 27.64
C ASP A 146 -22.58 26.80 27.83
N LEU A 147 -22.28 25.94 28.81
CA LEU A 147 -20.91 25.47 29.06
C LEU A 147 -20.39 24.58 27.93
N GLN A 148 -21.27 23.81 27.27
CA GLN A 148 -20.87 23.03 26.10
C GLN A 148 -20.54 23.93 24.91
N GLU A 149 -21.28 25.02 24.71
CA GLU A 149 -20.99 26.00 23.68
C GLU A 149 -19.66 26.72 23.94
N ASP A 150 -19.41 27.11 25.19
CA ASP A 150 -18.13 27.69 25.61
C ASP A 150 -16.96 26.72 25.35
N LEU A 151 -17.09 25.44 25.72
CA LEU A 151 -16.07 24.43 25.43
C LEU A 151 -15.83 24.25 23.91
N ARG A 152 -16.88 24.25 23.09
CA ARG A 152 -16.74 24.18 21.62
C ARG A 152 -16.10 25.44 21.06
N LYS A 153 -16.32 26.60 21.67
CA LYS A 153 -15.67 27.85 21.29
C LYS A 153 -14.18 27.81 21.65
N ASP A 154 -13.86 27.46 22.89
CA ASP A 154 -12.48 27.34 23.37
C ASP A 154 -11.69 26.30 22.57
N GLN A 155 -12.30 25.17 22.22
CA GLN A 155 -11.69 24.17 21.35
C GLN A 155 -11.35 24.74 19.97
N ARG A 156 -12.27 25.50 19.36
CA ARG A 156 -12.01 26.17 18.07
C ARG A 156 -10.88 27.20 18.18
N GLU A 157 -10.87 27.98 19.26
CA GLU A 157 -9.80 28.95 19.52
C GLU A 157 -8.45 28.25 19.71
N LEU A 158 -8.39 27.14 20.44
CA LEU A 158 -7.17 26.34 20.61
C LEU A 158 -6.69 25.74 19.29
N GLU A 159 -7.58 25.22 18.45
CA GLU A 159 -7.22 24.72 17.12
C GLU A 159 -6.66 25.84 16.22
N GLU A 160 -7.24 27.04 16.27
CA GLU A 160 -6.73 28.20 15.55
C GLU A 160 -5.33 28.60 16.05
N VAL A 161 -5.15 28.69 17.37
CA VAL A 161 -3.84 28.99 17.98
C VAL A 161 -2.81 27.93 17.64
N GLN A 162 -3.19 26.65 17.65
CA GLN A 162 -2.29 25.55 17.29
C GLN A 162 -1.87 25.63 15.81
N LYS A 163 -2.81 25.90 14.90
CA LYS A 163 -2.51 26.12 13.47
C LYS A 163 -1.61 27.34 13.27
N ALA A 164 -1.88 28.44 13.97
CA ALA A 164 -1.05 29.64 13.92
C ALA A 164 0.36 29.41 14.46
N LEU A 165 0.49 28.67 15.56
CA LEU A 165 1.77 28.29 16.15
C LEU A 165 2.57 27.40 15.21
N TYR A 166 1.95 26.36 14.65
CA TYR A 166 2.57 25.50 13.64
C TYR A 166 3.03 26.32 12.44
N ASN A 167 2.18 27.22 11.93
CA ASN A 167 2.54 28.10 10.82
C ASN A 167 3.73 29.01 11.16
N SER A 168 3.78 29.55 12.38
CA SER A 168 4.91 30.35 12.85
C SER A 168 6.19 29.52 12.99
N GLU A 169 6.10 28.27 13.47
CA GLU A 169 7.23 27.37 13.59
C GLU A 169 7.76 26.95 12.22
N SER A 170 6.87 26.52 11.31
CA SER A 170 7.22 26.21 9.92
C SER A 170 7.86 27.40 9.21
N ARG A 171 7.33 28.62 9.38
CA ARG A 171 7.96 29.85 8.84
C ARG A 171 9.35 30.07 9.42
N ARG A 172 9.53 29.84 10.72
CA ARG A 172 10.85 29.96 11.38
C ARG A 172 11.83 28.92 10.85
N ALA A 173 11.42 27.67 10.68
CA ALA A 173 12.23 26.62 10.08
C ALA A 173 12.61 26.99 8.64
N ASN A 174 11.63 27.40 7.83
CA ASN A 174 11.82 27.85 6.44
C ASN A 174 12.73 29.08 6.32
N SER A 175 12.77 29.95 7.32
CA SER A 175 13.67 31.12 7.32
C SER A 175 15.15 30.76 7.42
N THR A 176 15.47 29.56 7.89
CA THR A 176 16.84 29.05 7.98
C THR A 176 17.34 28.53 6.63
N LEU A 177 16.44 28.25 5.69
CA LEU A 177 16.76 27.74 4.36
C LEU A 177 17.59 28.75 3.57
N ARG A 178 18.69 28.29 2.98
CA ARG A 178 19.63 29.13 2.21
C ARG A 178 19.66 28.72 0.73
N SER A 179 19.99 29.67 -0.14
CA SER A 179 20.03 29.52 -1.60
C SER A 179 20.93 28.39 -2.13
N HIS A 180 21.96 28.00 -1.37
CA HIS A 180 22.88 26.92 -1.77
C HIS A 180 22.36 25.52 -1.42
N ARG A 181 21.21 25.40 -0.73
CA ARG A 181 20.62 24.13 -0.30
C ARG A 181 19.25 23.90 -0.94
N LEU A 182 19.24 23.81 -2.29
CA LEU A 182 18.02 23.64 -3.07
C LEU A 182 17.25 22.33 -2.80
N HIS A 183 17.94 21.34 -2.23
CA HIS A 183 17.40 20.02 -1.88
C HIS A 183 16.84 19.93 -0.46
N GLU A 184 16.93 21.01 0.33
CA GLU A 184 16.39 21.04 1.69
C GLU A 184 14.86 21.14 1.64
N THR A 185 14.21 20.45 2.58
CA THR A 185 12.76 20.32 2.62
C THR A 185 12.12 21.61 3.12
N VAL A 186 11.10 22.08 2.42
CA VAL A 186 10.28 23.21 2.88
C VAL A 186 9.21 22.64 3.81
N HIS A 187 9.06 23.24 4.99
CA HIS A 187 8.03 22.85 5.94
C HIS A 187 6.66 23.39 5.50
N ASP A 188 5.69 22.49 5.45
CA ASP A 188 4.30 22.76 5.08
C ASP A 188 3.64 23.76 6.04
N LEU A 189 2.61 24.43 5.52
CA LEU A 189 1.79 25.40 6.25
C LEU A 189 0.31 25.05 6.07
N TYR A 190 -0.48 25.39 7.09
CA TYR A 190 -1.94 25.38 6.98
C TYR A 190 -2.40 26.58 6.16
N ASN A 191 -3.32 26.33 5.23
CA ASN A 191 -3.97 27.36 4.41
C ASN A 191 -5.01 28.16 5.22
N VAL A 192 -5.69 29.12 4.58
CA VAL A 192 -6.77 29.92 5.21
C VAL A 192 -7.98 29.07 5.63
N HIS A 193 -8.14 27.89 5.02
CA HIS A 193 -9.18 26.92 5.36
C HIS A 193 -8.77 25.97 6.50
N GLY A 194 -7.52 26.04 6.97
CA GLY A 194 -6.98 25.19 8.03
C GLY A 194 -6.60 23.77 7.60
N GLU A 195 -6.43 23.54 6.30
CA GLU A 195 -6.00 22.28 5.70
C GLU A 195 -4.55 22.38 5.18
N LYS A 196 -3.92 21.22 4.96
CA LYS A 196 -2.60 21.14 4.33
C LYS A 196 -2.77 20.98 2.83
N SER A 197 -2.27 21.93 2.05
CA SER A 197 -2.33 21.87 0.59
C SER A 197 -1.55 20.66 0.08
N SER A 198 -2.19 19.79 -0.71
CA SER A 198 -1.50 18.68 -1.41
C SER A 198 -0.50 19.17 -2.44
N ASP A 199 -0.67 20.41 -2.89
CA ASP A 199 0.14 21.06 -3.91
C ASP A 199 1.35 21.80 -3.35
N PHE A 200 1.57 21.74 -2.04
CA PHE A 200 2.70 22.36 -1.38
C PHE A 200 4.02 21.73 -1.86
N PRO A 201 5.00 22.54 -2.29
CA PRO A 201 6.28 22.03 -2.78
C PRO A 201 7.10 21.46 -1.63
N ARG A 202 7.64 20.26 -1.82
CA ARG A 202 8.42 19.57 -0.78
C ARG A 202 9.82 20.13 -0.67
N THR A 203 10.36 20.68 -1.77
CA THR A 203 11.73 21.20 -1.84
C THR A 203 11.77 22.62 -2.40
N LEU A 204 12.85 23.33 -2.09
CA LEU A 204 13.06 24.70 -2.60
C LEU A 204 13.21 24.71 -4.13
N GLY A 205 13.81 23.66 -4.71
CA GLY A 205 13.87 23.48 -6.17
C GLY A 205 12.50 23.31 -6.81
N GLU A 206 11.60 22.53 -6.19
CA GLU A 206 10.21 22.39 -6.65
C GLU A 206 9.48 23.73 -6.58
N MET A 207 9.65 24.50 -5.49
CA MET A 207 9.08 25.84 -5.35
C MET A 207 9.46 26.76 -6.51
N PHE A 208 10.73 26.74 -6.93
CA PHE A 208 11.20 27.51 -8.09
C PHE A 208 10.72 26.97 -9.43
N SER A 209 10.25 25.73 -9.48
CA SER A 209 9.75 25.08 -10.70
C SER A 209 8.24 25.21 -10.86
N ILE A 210 7.53 25.83 -9.90
CA ILE A 210 6.07 26.04 -9.96
C ILE A 210 5.70 26.91 -11.16
N PHE A 211 4.68 26.49 -11.92
CA PHE A 211 4.14 27.24 -13.05
C PHE A 211 3.35 28.47 -12.59
N HIS A 212 3.20 29.47 -13.48
CA HIS A 212 2.54 30.73 -13.15
C HIS A 212 1.10 30.53 -12.62
N GLU A 213 0.31 29.68 -13.26
CA GLU A 213 -1.08 29.39 -12.87
C GLU A 213 -1.15 28.74 -11.48
N LYS A 214 -0.26 27.78 -11.21
CA LYS A 214 -0.18 27.10 -9.91
C LYS A 214 0.25 28.08 -8.80
N ALA A 215 1.16 29.01 -9.10
CA ALA A 215 1.55 30.04 -8.15
C ALA A 215 0.39 30.99 -7.82
N ILE A 216 -0.48 31.32 -8.79
CA ILE A 216 -1.68 32.14 -8.54
C ILE A 216 -2.65 31.38 -7.61
N SER A 217 -2.94 30.12 -7.92
CA SER A 217 -3.82 29.27 -7.09
C SER A 217 -3.31 29.19 -5.64
N MET A 218 -2.01 28.97 -5.46
CA MET A 218 -1.41 28.96 -4.12
C MET A 218 -1.46 30.34 -3.43
N MET A 219 -1.34 31.44 -4.16
CA MET A 219 -1.45 32.77 -3.54
C MET A 219 -2.86 33.02 -2.99
N GLU A 220 -3.88 32.56 -3.69
CA GLU A 220 -5.27 32.62 -3.23
C GLU A 220 -5.48 31.70 -2.01
N GLU A 221 -5.02 30.45 -2.09
CA GLU A 221 -5.16 29.47 -1.01
C GLU A 221 -4.48 29.91 0.30
N PHE A 222 -3.30 30.51 0.22
CA PHE A 222 -2.53 30.95 1.38
C PHE A 222 -2.75 32.42 1.75
N GLY A 223 -3.60 33.15 1.02
CA GLY A 223 -3.89 34.56 1.27
C GLY A 223 -2.68 35.49 1.11
N ALA A 224 -1.76 35.19 0.18
CA ALA A 224 -0.51 35.93 -0.03
C ALA A 224 -0.69 37.29 -0.79
N GLY A 225 -1.92 37.81 -0.83
CA GLY A 225 -2.31 39.04 -1.51
C GLY A 225 -2.67 38.85 -2.99
N GLU A 226 -2.88 39.96 -3.72
CA GLU A 226 -3.32 39.93 -5.11
C GLU A 226 -2.24 39.37 -6.06
N PRO A 227 -2.60 38.49 -7.01
CA PRO A 227 -1.66 37.93 -7.97
C PRO A 227 -1.14 39.02 -8.93
N SER A 228 0.17 39.01 -9.19
CA SER A 228 0.81 39.87 -10.18
C SER A 228 0.95 39.15 -11.53
N ALA A 229 1.11 39.91 -12.61
CA ALA A 229 1.34 39.35 -13.96
C ALA A 229 2.71 38.65 -14.15
N SER A 230 3.67 38.87 -13.24
CA SER A 230 4.99 38.21 -13.29
C SER A 230 5.02 37.03 -12.32
N ARG A 231 5.35 35.86 -12.86
CA ARG A 231 5.56 34.62 -12.11
C ARG A 231 6.57 34.78 -10.97
N GLU A 232 7.69 35.42 -11.24
CA GLU A 232 8.78 35.59 -10.28
C GLU A 232 8.33 36.46 -9.10
N ARG A 233 7.49 37.48 -9.35
CA ARG A 233 6.92 38.31 -8.27
C ARG A 233 5.95 37.51 -7.40
N ASN A 234 5.13 36.64 -8.00
CA ASN A 234 4.20 35.78 -7.27
C ASN A 234 4.95 34.77 -6.40
N ILE A 235 5.97 34.11 -6.95
CA ILE A 235 6.82 33.18 -6.19
C ILE A 235 7.55 33.91 -5.06
N ASN A 236 8.07 35.11 -5.29
CA ASN A 236 8.72 35.89 -4.23
C ASN A 236 7.75 36.25 -3.09
N ARG A 237 6.49 36.58 -3.40
CA ARG A 237 5.45 36.83 -2.37
C ARG A 237 5.08 35.56 -1.61
N LEU A 238 4.95 34.42 -2.30
CA LEU A 238 4.74 33.12 -1.66
C LEU A 238 5.90 32.77 -0.73
N MET A 239 7.15 32.94 -1.20
CA MET A 239 8.35 32.71 -0.39
C MET A 239 8.37 33.57 0.88
N GLN A 240 8.02 34.86 0.77
CA GLN A 240 7.89 35.74 1.92
C GLN A 240 6.80 35.25 2.89
N THR A 241 5.65 34.84 2.36
CA THR A 241 4.53 34.30 3.14
C THR A 241 4.91 33.01 3.86
N PHE A 242 5.78 32.20 3.24
CA PHE A 242 6.30 30.96 3.81
C PHE A 242 7.51 31.16 4.73
N GLY A 243 7.97 32.40 4.93
CA GLY A 243 9.09 32.75 5.80
C GLY A 243 10.47 32.55 5.19
N ILE A 244 10.56 32.22 3.90
CA ILE A 244 11.82 32.02 3.19
C ILE A 244 12.41 33.39 2.83
N GLN A 245 13.62 33.70 3.31
CA GLN A 245 14.27 35.01 3.12
C GLN A 245 14.92 35.20 1.74
N TYR A 246 14.60 34.34 0.78
CA TYR A 246 15.19 34.35 -0.55
C TYR A 246 14.30 35.09 -1.57
N GLN A 247 14.92 35.79 -2.51
CA GLN A 247 14.23 36.51 -3.57
C GLN A 247 14.87 36.18 -4.93
N LEU A 248 14.07 35.71 -5.89
CA LEU A 248 14.49 35.40 -7.28
C LEU A 248 14.89 36.64 -8.07
N VAL A 249 14.22 37.77 -7.80
CA VAL A 249 14.44 39.05 -8.48
C VAL A 249 14.59 40.09 -7.40
N SER A 250 15.80 40.62 -7.22
CA SER A 250 16.00 41.79 -6.37
C SER A 250 15.12 42.90 -6.93
N THR A 251 14.10 43.31 -6.19
CA THR A 251 13.28 44.46 -6.53
C THR A 251 14.15 45.70 -6.35
N GLY A 252 15.00 45.96 -7.34
CA GLY A 252 15.89 47.10 -7.41
C GLY A 252 15.11 48.38 -7.61
N ALA A 253 14.69 48.99 -6.52
CA ALA A 253 14.38 50.40 -6.41
C ALA A 253 14.66 50.86 -4.96
N GLY A 254 15.95 51.02 -4.62
CA GLY A 254 16.44 51.99 -3.64
C GLY A 254 15.82 52.10 -2.23
N ALA A 255 15.03 51.14 -1.74
CA ALA A 255 14.50 51.15 -0.39
C ALA A 255 15.28 50.14 0.46
N GLN A 256 15.97 50.65 1.48
CA GLN A 256 16.71 49.82 2.43
C GLN A 256 15.82 48.72 3.01
N PRO A 257 16.35 47.49 3.24
CA PRO A 257 15.64 46.50 4.03
C PRO A 257 15.49 47.06 5.45
N VAL A 258 14.27 47.45 5.81
CA VAL A 258 13.95 47.80 7.18
C VAL A 258 14.11 46.52 7.99
N PRO A 259 15.07 46.41 8.92
CA PRO A 259 15.09 45.29 9.82
C PRO A 259 13.77 45.31 10.60
N CYS A 260 13.00 44.23 10.50
CA CYS A 260 11.84 44.00 11.35
C CYS A 260 12.34 43.93 12.80
N ARG A 261 12.37 45.10 13.45
CA ARG A 261 12.69 45.26 14.85
C ARG A 261 11.54 44.62 15.62
N THR A 262 11.78 43.44 16.16
CA THR A 262 10.92 42.83 17.17
C THR A 262 10.85 43.77 18.36
N SER A 263 9.77 44.55 18.46
CA SER A 263 9.44 45.30 19.65
C SER A 263 9.01 44.29 20.71
N ASN A 264 9.97 43.80 21.50
CA ASN A 264 9.70 43.19 22.79
C ASN A 264 9.08 44.26 23.69
N GLY A 265 7.74 44.36 23.67
CA GLY A 265 6.93 45.09 24.63
C GLY A 265 6.95 44.34 25.96
N ARG A 266 8.00 44.60 26.76
CA ARG A 266 8.09 44.25 28.17
C ARG A 266 7.67 45.47 28.97
N SER A 267 6.47 45.43 29.56
CA SER A 267 5.99 46.29 30.66
C SER A 267 4.81 45.54 31.26
N ALA A 268 5.02 44.80 32.35
CA ALA A 268 4.89 45.25 33.74
C ALA A 268 3.42 45.34 34.15
#